data_AF-A0A289GAS9-F1
#
_entry.id   AF-A0A289GAS9-F1
#
_cell.length_a   1.000
_cell.length_b   1.000
_cell.length_c   1.000
_cell.angle_alpha   90.00
_cell.angle_beta   90.00
_cell.angle_gamma   90.00
#
_symmetry.space_group_name_H-M   'P 1'
#
loop_
_entity.id
_entity.type
_entity.pdbx_description
1 polymer ?
#
loop_
_entity_poly.entity_id
_entity_poly.type
_entity_poly.pdbx_seq_one_letter_code
_entity_poly.pdbx_strand_id
1 'polypeptide(L)'
;MKKSLWMFWIAISALLASSRLYAETEITCSLYKNHKVATGTIRASLEQADDAIISLQALMKLCPSMALEMADLASTLHPQLALDIFNTVFDHISSDQVAALTAILVKNAPQEMRSEVIQLAVTKSPESAQAIVDAVIAMDLMDSTDVIVAAISGGADPATITEPTAAGTPSALPGGLPPVATVPGNTTTLGTGNGSGGGTASPN
;
A
#
# COMPACT_ATOMS: atom_id res chain seq x y z
N MET A 1 -16.84 -61.24 -15.56
CA MET A 1 -15.94 -60.08 -15.37
C MET A 1 -16.61 -58.83 -15.96
N LYS A 2 -17.41 -58.09 -15.17
CA LYS A 2 -18.13 -56.89 -15.68
C LYS A 2 -18.47 -55.83 -14.62
N LYS A 3 -18.12 -56.04 -13.35
CA LYS A 3 -18.46 -55.14 -12.24
C LYS A 3 -17.30 -54.28 -11.71
N SER A 4 -16.07 -54.53 -12.18
CA SER A 4 -14.86 -53.81 -11.72
C SER A 4 -14.56 -52.53 -12.51
N LEU A 5 -15.17 -52.32 -13.68
CA LEU A 5 -14.82 -51.20 -14.57
C LEU A 5 -15.66 -49.93 -14.31
N TRP A 6 -16.75 -50.04 -13.55
CA TRP A 6 -17.68 -48.93 -13.33
C TRP A 6 -17.34 -48.07 -12.11
N MET A 7 -16.54 -48.61 -11.18
CA MET A 7 -16.08 -47.89 -9.99
C MET A 7 -14.88 -46.96 -10.26
N PHE A 8 -14.15 -47.15 -11.36
CA PHE A 8 -13.00 -46.29 -11.69
C PHE A 8 -13.38 -44.97 -12.39
N TRP A 9 -14.63 -44.83 -12.84
CA TRP A 9 -15.11 -43.59 -13.46
C TRP A 9 -15.67 -42.57 -12.46
N ILE A 10 -16.00 -42.99 -11.23
CA ILE A 10 -16.60 -42.11 -10.22
C ILE A 10 -15.52 -41.39 -9.38
N ALA A 11 -14.29 -41.90 -9.33
CA ALA A 11 -13.20 -41.23 -8.63
C ALA A 11 -12.58 -40.05 -9.43
N ILE A 12 -12.74 -40.01 -10.76
CA ILE A 12 -12.18 -38.94 -11.61
C ILE A 12 -13.12 -37.73 -11.69
N SER A 13 -14.42 -37.91 -11.46
CA SER A 13 -15.38 -36.79 -11.46
C SER A 13 -15.24 -35.86 -10.25
N ALA A 14 -14.58 -36.30 -9.18
CA ALA A 14 -14.33 -35.47 -8.00
C ALA A 14 -13.06 -34.61 -8.11
N LEU A 15 -12.11 -34.93 -9.00
CA LEU A 15 -10.93 -34.08 -9.24
C LEU A 15 -11.18 -32.94 -10.25
N LEU A 16 -12.28 -32.99 -10.99
CA LEU A 16 -12.67 -31.95 -11.95
C LEU A 16 -13.60 -30.88 -11.37
N ALA A 17 -14.06 -31.05 -10.12
CA ALA A 17 -14.82 -30.01 -9.41
C ALA A 17 -13.90 -28.92 -8.83
N SER A 18 -12.64 -29.23 -8.55
CA SER A 18 -11.67 -28.27 -8.00
C SER A 18 -11.06 -27.34 -9.05
N SER A 19 -11.11 -27.72 -10.33
CA SER A 19 -10.46 -26.99 -11.44
C SER A 19 -11.44 -26.13 -12.26
N ARG A 20 -12.73 -26.13 -11.91
CA ARG A 20 -13.79 -25.38 -12.62
C ARG A 20 -14.23 -24.09 -11.93
N LEU A 21 -13.54 -23.68 -10.86
CA LEU A 21 -13.66 -22.32 -10.29
C LEU A 21 -12.67 -21.33 -10.93
N TYR A 22 -11.99 -21.70 -12.02
CA TYR A 22 -11.63 -20.74 -13.05
C TYR A 22 -12.79 -20.63 -14.04
N ALA A 23 -13.93 -20.14 -13.55
CA ALA A 23 -14.88 -19.52 -14.46
C ALA A 23 -14.15 -18.29 -15.00
N GLU A 24 -13.88 -18.35 -16.29
CA GLU A 24 -13.50 -17.27 -17.18
C GLU A 24 -14.54 -16.15 -17.08
N THR A 25 -14.52 -15.43 -15.96
CA THR A 25 -15.14 -14.12 -15.90
C THR A 25 -14.13 -13.20 -16.57
N GLU A 26 -14.41 -12.86 -17.82
CA GLU A 26 -14.00 -11.58 -18.39
C GLU A 26 -14.53 -10.48 -17.44
N ILE A 27 -13.82 -10.24 -16.33
CA ILE A 27 -14.09 -9.17 -15.38
C ILE A 27 -13.60 -7.89 -16.06
N THR A 28 -14.37 -7.40 -17.03
CA THR A 28 -14.22 -6.01 -17.41
C THR A 28 -14.69 -5.18 -16.21
N CYS A 29 -13.82 -4.30 -15.71
CA CYS A 29 -14.13 -3.42 -14.58
C CYS A 29 -15.40 -2.56 -14.78
N SER A 30 -15.93 -2.50 -16.01
CA SER A 30 -17.21 -1.87 -16.36
C SER A 30 -18.45 -2.59 -15.78
N LEU A 31 -18.37 -3.89 -15.50
CA LEU A 31 -19.44 -4.66 -14.83
C LEU A 31 -19.54 -4.30 -13.34
N TYR A 32 -18.49 -3.69 -12.80
CA TYR A 32 -18.36 -3.26 -11.41
C TYR A 32 -18.66 -1.78 -11.18
N LYS A 33 -19.78 -1.31 -11.75
CA LYS A 33 -20.33 0.03 -11.44
C LYS A 33 -20.58 0.28 -9.94
N ASN A 34 -20.64 -0.79 -9.15
CA ASN A 34 -20.82 -0.72 -7.71
C ASN A 34 -19.51 -1.11 -7.00
N HIS A 35 -18.76 -0.11 -6.56
CA HIS A 35 -17.43 -0.23 -5.98
C HIS A 35 -17.34 -1.29 -4.87
N LYS A 36 -18.32 -1.35 -3.96
CA LYS A 36 -18.36 -2.37 -2.89
C LYS A 36 -18.43 -3.80 -3.41
N VAL A 37 -19.15 -4.02 -4.51
CA VAL A 37 -19.29 -5.36 -5.09
C VAL A 37 -17.97 -5.78 -5.76
N ALA A 38 -17.25 -4.81 -6.35
CA ALA A 38 -15.92 -5.01 -6.94
C ALA A 38 -14.91 -5.48 -5.90
N THR A 39 -14.78 -4.72 -4.82
CA THR A 39 -13.89 -5.03 -3.70
C THR A 39 -14.22 -6.40 -3.09
N GLY A 40 -15.50 -6.73 -2.96
CA GLY A 40 -15.95 -8.03 -2.44
C GLY A 40 -15.54 -9.21 -3.32
N THR A 41 -15.70 -9.10 -4.63
CA THR A 41 -15.30 -10.18 -5.54
C THR A 41 -13.78 -10.30 -5.65
N ILE A 42 -13.06 -9.17 -5.75
CA ILE A 42 -11.59 -9.15 -5.77
C ILE A 42 -11.03 -9.85 -4.53
N ARG A 43 -11.58 -9.53 -3.35
CA ARG A 43 -11.21 -10.20 -2.10
C ARG A 43 -11.45 -11.71 -2.17
N ALA A 44 -12.64 -12.13 -2.58
CA ALA A 44 -12.96 -13.55 -2.69
C ALA A 44 -12.03 -14.29 -3.67
N SER A 45 -11.67 -13.64 -4.79
CA SER A 45 -10.71 -14.18 -5.76
C SER A 45 -9.30 -14.33 -5.18
N LEU A 46 -8.83 -13.36 -4.39
CA LEU A 46 -7.53 -13.43 -3.70
C LEU A 46 -7.53 -14.48 -2.57
N GLU A 47 -8.62 -14.58 -1.79
CA GLU A 47 -8.75 -15.56 -0.70
C GLU A 47 -8.79 -17.02 -1.20
N GLN A 48 -9.38 -17.26 -2.36
CA GLN A 48 -9.48 -18.60 -2.96
C GLN A 48 -8.32 -18.95 -3.87
N ALA A 49 -7.40 -18.01 -4.11
CA ALA A 49 -6.26 -18.23 -4.97
C ALA A 49 -5.26 -19.20 -4.34
N ASP A 50 -4.79 -20.16 -5.13
CA ASP A 50 -3.63 -21.00 -4.77
C ASP A 50 -2.34 -20.16 -4.77
N ASP A 51 -2.25 -19.21 -5.72
CA ASP A 51 -1.20 -18.20 -5.81
C ASP A 51 -1.82 -16.79 -5.89
N ALA A 52 -1.67 -16.04 -4.80
CA ALA A 52 -2.20 -14.69 -4.66
C ALA A 52 -1.51 -13.68 -5.61
N ILE A 53 -0.23 -13.87 -5.94
CA ILE A 53 0.53 -12.95 -6.81
C ILE A 53 0.11 -13.12 -8.26
N ILE A 54 -0.01 -14.35 -8.75
CA ILE A 54 -0.51 -14.63 -10.10
C ILE A 54 -1.92 -14.08 -10.27
N SER A 55 -2.78 -14.28 -9.27
CA SER A 55 -4.16 -13.78 -9.28
C SER A 55 -4.22 -12.25 -9.25
N LEU A 56 -3.39 -11.61 -8.41
CA LEU A 56 -3.26 -10.15 -8.37
C LEU A 56 -2.78 -9.58 -9.71
N GLN A 57 -1.78 -10.21 -10.33
CA GLN A 57 -1.28 -9.80 -11.64
C GLN A 57 -2.35 -9.89 -12.73
N ALA A 58 -3.16 -10.95 -12.72
CA ALA A 58 -4.29 -11.08 -13.63
C ALA A 58 -5.32 -9.96 -13.37
N LEU A 59 -5.69 -9.73 -12.12
CA LEU A 59 -6.65 -8.70 -11.73
C LEU A 59 -6.20 -7.29 -12.16
N MET A 60 -4.92 -6.95 -12.02
CA MET A 60 -4.41 -5.64 -12.45
C MET A 60 -4.44 -5.42 -13.95
N LYS A 61 -4.27 -6.48 -14.76
CA LYS A 61 -4.46 -6.39 -16.21
C LYS A 61 -5.92 -6.09 -16.59
N LEU A 62 -6.87 -6.56 -15.79
CA LEU A 62 -8.29 -6.36 -16.03
C LEU A 62 -8.79 -5.01 -15.49
N CYS A 63 -8.21 -4.55 -14.39
CA CYS A 63 -8.69 -3.41 -13.60
C CYS A 63 -7.52 -2.53 -13.09
N PRO A 64 -6.76 -1.87 -13.97
CA PRO A 64 -5.59 -1.08 -13.58
C PRO A 64 -5.96 0.13 -12.69
N SER A 65 -7.18 0.64 -12.80
CA SER A 65 -7.65 1.80 -12.01
C SER A 65 -7.84 1.50 -10.52
N MET A 66 -7.82 0.23 -10.10
CA MET A 66 -7.99 -0.20 -8.69
C MET A 66 -6.69 -0.74 -8.10
N ALA A 67 -5.53 -0.46 -8.69
CA ALA A 67 -4.24 -1.03 -8.30
C ALA A 67 -3.92 -0.85 -6.80
N LEU A 68 -4.12 0.34 -6.23
CA LEU A 68 -3.88 0.59 -4.81
C LEU A 68 -4.83 -0.19 -3.89
N GLU A 69 -6.09 -0.31 -4.27
CA GLU A 69 -7.11 -1.02 -3.48
C GLU A 69 -6.89 -2.52 -3.53
N MET A 70 -6.48 -3.04 -4.69
CA MET A 70 -6.05 -4.43 -4.85
C MET A 70 -4.81 -4.71 -4.01
N ALA A 71 -3.85 -3.79 -3.94
CA ALA A 71 -2.67 -3.92 -3.09
C ALA A 71 -3.03 -3.92 -1.59
N ASP A 72 -3.97 -3.06 -1.16
CA ASP A 72 -4.46 -3.04 0.23
C ASP A 72 -5.15 -4.34 0.61
N LEU A 73 -6.03 -4.85 -0.26
CA LEU A 73 -6.68 -6.14 -0.05
C LEU A 73 -5.67 -7.29 -0.03
N ALA A 74 -4.78 -7.36 -1.01
CA ALA A 74 -3.78 -8.41 -1.11
C ALA A 74 -2.83 -8.41 0.09
N SER A 75 -2.39 -7.22 0.54
CA SER A 75 -1.50 -7.10 1.69
C SER A 75 -2.20 -7.37 3.02
N THR A 76 -3.51 -7.11 3.11
CA THR A 76 -4.31 -7.51 4.27
C THR A 76 -4.45 -9.04 4.36
N LEU A 77 -4.65 -9.72 3.22
CA LEU A 77 -4.84 -11.17 3.17
C LEU A 77 -3.52 -11.95 3.28
N HIS A 78 -2.46 -11.43 2.63
CA HIS A 78 -1.15 -12.06 2.54
C HIS A 78 -0.05 -11.07 2.92
N PRO A 79 0.03 -10.65 4.19
CA PRO A 79 1.00 -9.65 4.65
C PRO A 79 2.46 -10.09 4.46
N GLN A 80 2.69 -11.40 4.41
CA GLN A 80 3.98 -12.03 4.14
C GLN A 80 4.52 -11.74 2.72
N LEU A 81 3.64 -11.36 1.80
CA LEU A 81 3.96 -11.14 0.39
C LEU A 81 4.11 -9.64 0.06
N ALA A 82 4.28 -8.76 1.06
CA ALA A 82 4.31 -7.31 0.85
C ALA A 82 5.32 -6.88 -0.23
N LEU A 83 6.52 -7.47 -0.28
CA LEU A 83 7.53 -7.14 -1.29
C LEU A 83 7.12 -7.59 -2.71
N ASP A 84 6.52 -8.78 -2.84
CA ASP A 84 6.04 -9.30 -4.12
C ASP A 84 4.82 -8.53 -4.62
N ILE A 85 3.91 -8.17 -3.72
CA ILE A 85 2.77 -7.31 -4.00
C ILE A 85 3.27 -5.95 -4.48
N PHE A 86 4.26 -5.34 -3.80
CA PHE A 86 4.86 -4.09 -4.24
C PHE A 86 5.37 -4.20 -5.68
N ASN A 87 6.24 -5.17 -5.98
CA ASN A 87 6.82 -5.34 -7.32
C ASN A 87 5.75 -5.55 -8.39
N THR A 88 4.69 -6.30 -8.07
CA THR A 88 3.61 -6.58 -9.02
C THR A 88 2.81 -5.30 -9.31
N VAL A 89 2.48 -4.53 -8.28
CA VAL A 89 1.62 -3.34 -8.37
C VAL A 89 2.37 -2.13 -8.91
N PHE A 90 3.68 -2.01 -8.61
CA PHE A 90 4.52 -0.88 -8.97
C PHE A 90 4.46 -0.56 -10.47
N ASP A 91 4.48 -1.59 -11.33
CA ASP A 91 4.44 -1.43 -12.79
C ASP A 91 3.09 -0.87 -13.32
N HIS A 92 2.06 -0.81 -12.47
CA HIS A 92 0.69 -0.42 -12.83
C HIS A 92 0.25 0.91 -12.19
N ILE A 93 1.13 1.57 -11.44
CA ILE A 93 0.86 2.84 -10.78
C ILE A 93 1.75 3.96 -11.33
N SER A 94 1.33 5.21 -11.12
CA SER A 94 2.16 6.38 -11.40
C SER A 94 3.07 6.70 -10.22
N SER A 95 4.14 7.48 -10.45
CA SER A 95 5.13 7.82 -9.42
C SER A 95 4.52 8.50 -8.19
N ASP A 96 3.50 9.34 -8.37
CA ASP A 96 2.77 10.00 -7.28
C ASP A 96 2.01 9.03 -6.36
N GLN A 97 1.71 7.82 -6.83
CA GLN A 97 1.01 6.79 -6.06
C GLN A 97 1.97 5.86 -5.30
N VAL A 98 3.28 5.93 -5.55
CA VAL A 98 4.27 5.03 -4.92
C VAL A 98 4.31 5.21 -3.41
N ALA A 99 4.22 6.46 -2.93
CA ALA A 99 4.16 6.75 -1.49
C ALA A 99 2.91 6.12 -0.85
N ALA A 100 1.75 6.25 -1.49
CA ALA A 100 0.50 5.66 -1.00
C ALA A 100 0.55 4.12 -0.99
N LEU A 101 1.08 3.50 -2.05
CA LEU A 101 1.31 2.05 -2.10
C LEU A 101 2.22 1.60 -0.96
N THR A 102 3.35 2.29 -0.76
CA THR A 102 4.31 1.95 0.29
C THR A 102 3.67 2.01 1.67
N ALA A 103 2.93 3.09 1.96
CA ALA A 103 2.20 3.24 3.22
C ALA A 103 1.19 2.10 3.44
N ILE A 104 0.40 1.75 2.41
CA ILE A 104 -0.55 0.63 2.46
C ILE A 104 0.17 -0.67 2.82
N LEU A 105 1.28 -0.97 2.17
CA LEU A 105 2.00 -2.22 2.39
C LEU A 105 2.68 -2.24 3.76
N VAL A 106 3.32 -1.15 4.19
CA VAL A 106 3.93 -1.02 5.53
C VAL A 106 2.88 -1.20 6.63
N LYS A 107 1.66 -0.70 6.43
CA LYS A 107 0.54 -0.87 7.36
C LYS A 107 0.27 -2.33 7.69
N ASN A 108 0.22 -3.14 6.64
CA ASN A 108 -0.28 -4.51 6.69
C ASN A 108 0.87 -5.51 6.85
N ALA A 109 2.10 -5.13 6.48
CA ALA A 109 3.29 -5.97 6.60
C ALA A 109 3.67 -6.25 8.08
N PRO A 110 4.24 -7.44 8.36
CA PRO A 110 4.93 -7.73 9.61
C PRO A 110 6.02 -6.70 9.90
N GLN A 111 6.23 -6.42 11.19
CA GLN A 111 7.12 -5.35 11.65
C GLN A 111 8.54 -5.48 11.08
N GLU A 112 9.05 -6.71 11.01
CA GLU A 112 10.37 -7.06 10.49
C GLU A 112 10.54 -6.72 9.00
N MET A 113 9.46 -6.71 8.20
CA MET A 113 9.53 -6.45 6.75
C MET A 113 9.29 -4.98 6.39
N ARG A 114 8.81 -4.15 7.33
CA ARG A 114 8.41 -2.77 7.00
C ARG A 114 9.57 -1.94 6.45
N SER A 115 10.76 -2.07 7.06
CA SER A 115 11.97 -1.42 6.57
C SER A 115 12.38 -1.89 5.18
N GLU A 116 12.18 -3.17 4.86
CA GLU A 116 12.46 -3.73 3.54
C GLU A 116 11.50 -3.21 2.48
N VAL A 117 10.22 -3.05 2.82
CA VAL A 117 9.21 -2.45 1.92
C VAL A 117 9.57 -1.00 1.59
N ILE A 118 10.00 -0.21 2.58
CA ILE A 118 10.44 1.18 2.38
C ILE A 118 11.70 1.21 1.50
N GLN A 119 12.70 0.38 1.82
CA GLN A 119 13.93 0.27 1.03
C GLN A 119 13.63 -0.06 -0.42
N LEU A 120 12.81 -1.09 -0.67
CA LEU A 120 12.40 -1.49 -2.01
C LEU A 120 11.71 -0.35 -2.77
N ALA A 121 10.77 0.34 -2.11
CA ALA A 121 10.04 1.44 -2.73
C ALA A 121 10.95 2.58 -3.15
N VAL A 122 11.89 2.96 -2.30
CA VAL A 122 12.88 4.00 -2.58
C VAL A 122 13.87 3.55 -3.66
N THR A 123 14.32 2.31 -3.64
CA THR A 123 15.19 1.76 -4.69
C THR A 123 14.52 1.81 -6.06
N LYS A 124 13.22 1.57 -6.11
CA LYS A 124 12.43 1.55 -7.35
C LYS A 124 12.04 2.95 -7.82
N SER A 125 11.83 3.88 -6.89
CA SER A 125 11.43 5.27 -7.18
C SER A 125 12.16 6.24 -6.23
N PRO A 126 13.46 6.49 -6.47
CA PRO A 126 14.26 7.38 -5.63
C PRO A 126 13.75 8.83 -5.67
N GLU A 127 13.11 9.24 -6.76
CA GLU A 127 12.45 10.54 -6.89
C GLU A 127 11.25 10.72 -5.95
N SER A 128 10.64 9.63 -5.51
CA SER A 128 9.50 9.63 -4.58
C SER A 128 9.94 9.45 -3.12
N ALA A 129 11.24 9.40 -2.83
CA ALA A 129 11.76 9.00 -1.53
C ALA A 129 11.24 9.86 -0.36
N GLN A 130 11.20 11.20 -0.52
CA GLN A 130 10.65 12.07 0.53
C GLN A 130 9.15 11.81 0.74
N ALA A 131 8.38 11.67 -0.35
CA ALA A 131 6.95 11.40 -0.25
C ALA A 131 6.67 10.04 0.42
N ILE A 132 7.52 9.03 0.16
CA ILE A 132 7.45 7.72 0.82
C ILE A 132 7.71 7.87 2.33
N VAL A 133 8.79 8.57 2.71
CA VAL A 133 9.13 8.82 4.12
C VAL A 133 8.00 9.55 4.84
N ASP A 134 7.48 10.64 4.26
CA ASP A 134 6.38 11.42 4.82
C ASP A 134 5.11 10.58 4.99
N ALA A 135 4.76 9.79 3.97
CA ALA A 135 3.57 8.95 4.01
C ALA A 135 3.65 7.86 5.07
N VAL A 136 4.82 7.25 5.27
CA VAL A 136 5.02 6.18 6.27
C VAL A 136 5.12 6.75 7.69
N ILE A 137 5.83 7.86 7.89
CA ILE A 137 5.91 8.52 9.22
C ILE A 137 4.53 9.00 9.66
N ALA A 138 3.71 9.52 8.74
CA ALA A 138 2.34 9.92 9.04
C ALA A 138 1.45 8.79 9.57
N MET A 139 1.85 7.52 9.40
CA MET A 139 1.13 6.37 9.93
C MET A 139 1.42 6.09 11.39
N ASP A 140 2.52 6.62 11.94
CA ASP A 140 2.97 6.41 13.32
C ASP A 140 3.14 4.92 13.68
N LEU A 141 3.59 4.11 12.70
CA LEU A 141 3.78 2.66 12.84
C LEU A 141 5.24 2.23 13.07
N MET A 142 6.18 3.15 12.85
CA MET A 142 7.63 2.97 12.95
C MET A 142 8.24 4.27 13.47
N ASP A 143 9.41 4.18 14.11
CA ASP A 143 10.15 5.38 14.48
C ASP A 143 10.56 6.17 13.23
N SER A 144 10.42 7.49 13.26
CA SER A 144 10.80 8.37 12.14
C SER A 144 12.25 8.17 11.70
N THR A 145 13.14 7.91 12.66
CA THR A 145 14.56 7.64 12.39
C THR A 145 14.72 6.34 11.62
N ASP A 146 14.01 5.28 12.00
CA ASP A 146 14.08 3.98 11.34
C ASP A 146 13.55 4.06 9.90
N VAL A 147 12.50 4.85 9.66
CA VAL A 147 11.97 5.10 8.32
C VAL A 147 12.99 5.83 7.44
N ILE A 148 13.64 6.87 7.98
CA ILE A 148 14.67 7.62 7.27
C ILE A 148 15.90 6.74 6.97
N VAL A 149 16.36 5.95 7.94
CA VAL A 149 17.47 5.01 7.75
C VAL A 149 17.13 3.96 6.69
N ALA A 150 15.90 3.44 6.69
CA ALA A 150 15.44 2.53 5.64
C ALA A 150 15.43 3.21 4.27
N ALA A 151 14.93 4.45 4.16
CA ALA A 151 14.93 5.18 2.90
C ALA A 151 16.37 5.43 2.37
N ILE A 152 17.29 5.85 3.23
CA ILE A 152 18.70 6.04 2.87
C ILE A 152 19.33 4.72 2.42
N SER A 153 19.03 3.63 3.12
CA SER A 153 19.50 2.27 2.75
C SER A 153 18.94 1.83 1.39
N GLY A 154 17.74 2.28 1.03
CA GLY A 154 17.12 2.08 -0.28
C GLY A 154 17.69 2.97 -1.38
N GLY A 155 18.60 3.91 -1.08
CA GLY A 155 19.25 4.79 -2.05
C GLY A 155 18.74 6.22 -2.07
N ALA A 156 17.96 6.65 -1.08
CA ALA A 156 17.58 8.07 -0.96
C ALA A 156 18.81 8.94 -0.66
N ASP A 157 18.86 10.15 -1.21
CA ASP A 157 19.92 11.10 -0.92
C ASP A 157 19.74 11.72 0.48
N PRO A 158 20.68 11.48 1.43
CA PRO A 158 20.60 11.99 2.78
C PRO A 158 20.60 13.53 2.86
N ALA A 159 21.03 14.24 1.81
CA ALA A 159 20.97 15.70 1.76
C ALA A 159 19.55 16.24 1.50
N THR A 160 18.66 15.39 0.99
CA THR A 160 17.30 15.77 0.58
C THR A 160 16.20 15.13 1.42
N ILE A 161 16.50 14.03 2.11
CA ILE A 161 15.58 13.39 3.05
C ILE A 161 15.61 14.10 4.39
N THR A 162 14.45 14.54 4.84
CA THR A 162 14.28 15.19 6.14
C THR A 162 13.09 14.63 6.89
N GLU A 163 13.12 14.72 8.22
CA GLU A 163 11.94 14.46 9.04
C GLU A 163 10.78 15.39 8.64
N PRO A 164 9.53 14.89 8.64
CA PRO A 164 8.36 15.72 8.43
C PRO A 164 8.35 16.86 9.45
N THR A 165 8.47 18.09 8.98
CA THR A 165 8.44 19.25 9.87
C THR A 165 7.02 19.38 10.43
N ALA A 166 6.86 19.56 11.74
CA ALA A 166 5.57 19.64 12.45
C ALA A 166 4.60 20.75 11.96
N ALA A 167 4.98 21.53 10.95
CA ALA A 167 4.11 22.42 10.20
C ALA A 167 3.32 21.65 9.12
N GLY A 168 2.51 20.68 9.55
CA GLY A 168 1.40 20.11 8.79
C GLY A 168 1.76 19.35 7.51
N THR A 169 1.88 18.03 7.60
CA THR A 169 1.64 17.14 6.47
C THR A 169 0.29 17.50 5.83
N PRO A 170 0.20 17.84 4.53
CA PRO A 170 -1.07 17.75 3.84
C PRO A 170 -1.43 16.27 3.84
N SER A 171 -2.45 15.93 4.60
CA SER A 171 -3.06 14.61 4.68
C SER A 171 -3.55 14.21 3.27
N ALA A 172 -2.65 13.69 2.44
CA ALA A 172 -2.96 13.11 1.14
C ALA A 172 -3.47 11.68 1.30
N LEU A 173 -4.44 11.51 2.20
CA LEU A 173 -5.32 10.35 2.23
C LEU A 173 -6.67 10.83 1.62
N PRO A 174 -7.29 10.10 0.67
CA PRO A 174 -8.53 10.55 0.06
C PRO A 174 -9.62 10.68 1.14
N GLY A 175 -9.98 11.92 1.49
CA GLY A 175 -11.01 12.24 2.49
C GLY A 175 -10.61 13.19 3.62
N GLY A 176 -9.33 13.59 3.72
CA GLY A 176 -8.90 14.60 4.70
C GLY A 176 -9.15 16.03 4.20
N LEU A 177 -9.87 16.85 4.98
CA LEU A 177 -9.95 18.30 4.76
C LEU A 177 -8.52 18.90 4.77
N PRO A 178 -8.19 19.82 3.85
CA PRO A 178 -6.84 20.39 3.78
C PRO A 178 -6.50 21.12 5.09
N PRO A 179 -5.27 20.99 5.62
CA PRO A 179 -4.87 21.76 6.79
C PRO A 179 -4.86 23.26 6.44
N VAL A 180 -5.45 24.06 7.32
CA VAL A 180 -5.39 25.52 7.23
C VAL A 180 -3.93 25.94 7.41
N ALA A 181 -3.33 26.46 6.34
CA ALA A 181 -1.98 27.01 6.36
C ALA A 181 -1.91 28.17 7.38
N THR A 182 -1.16 28.00 8.46
CA THR A 182 -0.76 29.11 9.31
C THR A 182 0.51 29.72 8.71
N VAL A 183 0.34 30.83 8.00
CA VAL A 183 1.45 31.64 7.48
C VAL A 183 2.28 32.14 8.67
N PRO A 184 3.61 31.91 8.70
CA PRO A 184 4.47 32.52 9.70
C PRO A 184 4.63 34.00 9.37
N GLY A 185 4.16 34.87 10.27
CA GLY A 185 4.40 36.31 10.20
C GLY A 185 3.22 37.14 9.68
N ASN A 186 2.18 37.28 10.51
CA ASN A 186 1.45 38.55 10.61
C ASN A 186 0.79 38.66 11.99
N THR A 187 1.48 39.32 12.92
CA THR A 187 0.93 39.61 14.25
C THR A 187 -0.02 40.80 14.17
N THR A 188 -1.33 40.55 14.15
CA THR A 188 -2.33 41.49 14.67
C THR A 188 -3.30 40.75 15.59
N THR A 189 -2.92 40.69 16.87
CA THR A 189 -3.78 40.85 18.06
C THR A 189 -5.20 40.25 18.06
N LEU A 190 -5.36 39.08 18.69
CA LEU A 190 -6.15 38.78 19.91
C LEU A 190 -6.53 37.29 19.95
N GLY A 191 -5.86 36.53 20.81
CA GLY A 191 -6.18 35.14 21.10
C GLY A 191 -5.22 34.57 22.13
N THR A 192 -5.70 34.37 23.35
CA THR A 192 -4.95 33.90 24.52
C THR A 192 -4.46 32.46 24.34
N GLY A 193 -3.25 32.28 23.82
CA GLY A 193 -2.54 31.00 23.78
C GLY A 193 -1.37 31.03 24.76
N ASN A 194 -1.54 30.40 25.91
CA ASN A 194 -0.53 30.23 26.94
C ASN A 194 0.48 29.16 26.49
N GLY A 195 1.58 29.58 25.85
CA GLY A 195 2.71 28.72 25.48
C GLY A 195 3.99 29.18 26.20
N SER A 196 4.34 28.48 27.28
CA SER A 196 5.54 28.70 28.08
C SER A 196 6.75 27.94 27.51
N GLY A 197 7.88 28.63 27.36
CA GLY A 197 9.22 28.08 27.16
C GLY A 197 9.85 28.53 25.83
N GLY A 198 10.87 29.38 25.74
CA GLY A 198 11.82 29.88 26.74
C GLY A 198 13.25 29.44 26.39
N GLY A 199 14.05 30.37 25.83
CA GLY A 199 15.53 30.36 25.85
C GLY A 199 16.21 30.02 24.52
N THR A 200 16.34 30.93 23.55
CA THR A 200 17.44 31.91 23.36
C THR A 200 18.84 31.30 23.20
N ALA A 201 19.30 31.19 21.95
CA ALA A 201 20.72 31.12 21.60
C ALA A 201 21.40 32.47 21.87
N SER A 202 22.55 32.44 22.54
CA SER A 202 23.43 33.60 22.74
C SER A 202 24.39 33.72 21.55
N PRO A 203 24.53 34.88 20.90
CA PRO A 203 25.58 35.09 19.91
C PRO A 203 26.84 35.65 20.57
N ASN A 204 27.99 35.21 20.07
CA ASN A 204 29.25 35.94 20.14
C ASN A 204 29.56 36.43 18.73
#